data_AF-A0A370X9K1-F1
#
_entry.id   AF-A0A370X9K1-F1
#
_cell.length_a   1.000
_cell.length_b   1.000
_cell.length_c   1.000
_cell.angle_alpha   90.00
_cell.angle_beta   90.00
_cell.angle_gamma   90.00
#
_symmetry.space_group_name_H-M   'P 1'
#
loop_
_entity.id
_entity.type
_entity.pdbx_description
1 polymer ?
#
loop_
_entity_poly.entity_id
_entity_poly.type
_entity_poly.pdbx_seq_one_letter_code
_entity_poly.pdbx_strand_id
1 'polypeptide(L)'
;MNRHVHSGVSNVSVNWDDPQLVSLLRRSEQWSIDNRSGFSPQDVHVYLGWSGSVGRPATLVWERDNALVLETTFPIAQGEQVRVDKHLGNRIRTLWGVVVEGREGFREGDRQKGIHVYWLQVSNNQP
;
A
#
# COMPACT_ATOMS: atom_id res chain seq x y z
N MET A 1 30.80 -44.77 -20.62
CA MET A 1 29.65 -43.84 -20.64
C MET A 1 29.31 -43.43 -19.22
N ASN A 2 28.83 -42.19 -19.06
CA ASN A 2 28.32 -41.50 -17.85
C ASN A 2 29.34 -40.63 -17.07
N ARG A 3 29.48 -39.37 -17.48
CA ARG A 3 29.94 -38.27 -16.60
C ARG A 3 28.72 -37.52 -16.09
N HIS A 4 28.53 -37.50 -14.77
CA HIS A 4 27.63 -36.58 -14.10
C HIS A 4 28.23 -35.16 -14.16
N VAL A 5 27.46 -34.18 -14.64
CA VAL A 5 27.81 -32.76 -14.58
C VAL A 5 27.12 -32.18 -13.35
N HIS A 6 27.88 -31.89 -12.29
CA HIS A 6 27.38 -31.06 -11.19
C HIS A 6 27.60 -29.60 -11.56
N SER A 7 26.50 -28.85 -11.73
CA SER A 7 26.49 -27.40 -11.90
C SER A 7 26.87 -26.74 -10.56
N GLY A 8 28.08 -26.18 -10.49
CA GLY A 8 28.55 -25.46 -9.31
C GLY A 8 27.81 -24.13 -9.12
N VAL A 9 27.07 -24.02 -8.03
CA VAL A 9 26.63 -22.72 -7.50
C VAL A 9 27.86 -22.07 -6.87
N SER A 10 28.33 -20.97 -7.44
CA SER A 10 29.41 -20.19 -6.84
C SER A 10 28.90 -19.50 -5.57
N ASN A 11 29.39 -19.92 -4.41
CA ASN A 11 29.16 -19.26 -3.12
C ASN A 11 29.80 -17.86 -3.18
N VAL A 12 29.00 -16.83 -3.47
CA VAL A 12 29.44 -15.44 -3.30
C VAL A 12 29.40 -15.13 -1.81
N SER A 13 30.57 -15.07 -1.19
CA SER A 13 30.72 -14.65 0.21
C SER A 13 30.45 -13.15 0.31
N VAL A 14 29.27 -12.78 0.81
CA VAL A 14 28.90 -11.39 1.05
C VAL A 14 29.49 -10.93 2.39
N ASN A 15 30.30 -9.88 2.36
CA ASN A 15 30.81 -9.25 3.57
C ASN A 15 29.79 -8.23 4.11
N TRP A 16 29.13 -8.58 5.20
CA TRP A 16 28.08 -7.76 5.82
C TRP A 16 28.61 -6.53 6.58
N ASP A 17 29.91 -6.48 6.86
CA ASP A 17 30.58 -5.35 7.53
C ASP A 17 31.17 -4.34 6.54
N ASP A 18 30.98 -4.53 5.23
CA ASP A 18 31.46 -3.59 4.22
C ASP A 18 30.79 -2.21 4.41
N PRO A 19 31.55 -1.12 4.66
CA PRO A 19 31.01 0.21 4.87
C PRO A 19 30.14 0.71 3.71
N GLN A 20 30.45 0.30 2.47
CA GLN A 20 29.62 0.64 1.31
C GLN A 20 28.29 -0.12 1.35
N LEU A 21 28.30 -1.41 1.66
CA LEU A 21 27.09 -2.21 1.85
C LEU A 21 26.23 -1.64 2.99
N VAL A 22 26.83 -1.31 4.13
CA VAL A 22 26.15 -0.69 5.27
C VAL A 22 25.58 0.68 4.90
N SER A 23 26.29 1.49 4.11
CA SER A 23 25.79 2.79 3.65
C SER A 23 24.61 2.65 2.68
N LEU A 24 24.64 1.64 1.81
CA LEU A 24 23.54 1.32 0.90
C LEU A 24 22.33 0.79 1.69
N LEU A 25 22.57 -0.07 2.68
CA LEU A 25 21.55 -0.59 3.58
C LEU A 25 20.90 0.54 4.36
N ARG A 26 21.67 1.41 5.03
CA ARG A 26 21.16 2.59 5.73
C ARG A 26 20.39 3.55 4.84
N ARG A 27 20.83 3.75 3.60
CA ARG A 27 20.10 4.55 2.61
C ARG A 27 18.78 3.88 2.20
N SER A 28 18.76 2.55 2.17
CA SER A 28 17.57 1.73 1.88
C SER A 28 16.66 1.46 3.08
N GLU A 29 17.12 1.67 4.33
CA GLU A 29 16.29 1.58 5.54
C GLU A 29 15.15 2.61 5.52
N GLN A 30 15.37 3.74 4.85
CA GLN A 30 14.34 4.74 4.56
C GLN A 30 13.54 4.41 3.29
N TRP A 31 14.05 3.51 2.45
CA TRP A 31 13.36 3.05 1.24
C TRP A 31 12.37 1.96 1.62
N SER A 32 11.20 2.40 2.03
CA SER A 32 10.02 1.56 2.00
C SER A 32 9.82 1.05 0.57
N ILE A 33 9.87 -0.27 0.39
CA ILE A 33 9.63 -0.92 -0.91
C ILE A 33 8.23 -0.60 -1.48
N ASP A 34 7.35 -0.04 -0.64
CA ASP A 34 6.00 0.41 -0.98
C ASP A 34 5.96 1.74 -1.77
N ASN A 35 7.08 2.48 -1.87
CA ASN A 35 7.16 3.77 -2.57
C ASN A 35 7.77 3.69 -3.98
N ARG A 36 7.48 2.62 -4.75
CA ARG A 36 8.05 2.44 -6.10
C ARG A 36 7.33 3.18 -7.23
N SER A 37 6.22 3.84 -6.95
CA SER A 37 5.63 4.83 -7.86
C SER A 37 5.66 6.16 -7.13
N GLY A 38 6.15 7.23 -7.75
CA GLY A 38 6.27 8.59 -7.17
C GLY A 38 4.95 9.26 -6.81
N PHE A 39 4.03 8.53 -6.20
CA PHE A 39 2.77 8.99 -5.64
C PHE A 39 3.02 9.45 -4.21
N SER A 40 2.70 10.71 -3.92
CA SER A 40 2.76 11.22 -2.55
C SER A 40 1.50 10.81 -1.80
N PRO A 41 1.62 10.14 -0.63
CA PRO A 41 0.46 9.81 0.20
C PRO A 41 -0.40 11.05 0.50
N GLN A 42 -1.71 10.89 0.46
CA GLN A 42 -2.67 11.98 0.66
C GLN A 42 -3.69 11.62 1.74
N ASP A 43 -3.91 12.54 2.68
CA ASP A 43 -4.99 12.42 3.66
C ASP A 43 -6.36 12.52 2.98
N VAL A 44 -7.20 11.53 3.25
CA VAL A 44 -8.55 11.42 2.69
C VAL A 44 -9.57 11.09 3.78
N HIS A 45 -10.85 11.31 3.49
CA HIS A 45 -11.93 10.80 4.31
C HIS A 45 -12.66 9.70 3.57
N VAL A 46 -12.90 8.57 4.24
CA VAL A 46 -13.62 7.44 3.68
C VAL A 46 -14.95 7.25 4.38
N TYR A 47 -15.98 6.94 3.61
CA TYR A 47 -17.33 6.68 4.08
C TYR A 47 -17.72 5.29 3.62
N LEU A 48 -18.12 4.44 4.56
CA LEU A 48 -18.43 3.04 4.31
C LEU A 48 -19.94 2.87 4.13
N GLY A 49 -20.33 2.13 3.10
CA GLY A 49 -21.71 1.80 2.77
C GLY A 49 -22.51 2.95 2.16
N TRP A 50 -23.71 2.63 1.66
CA TRP A 50 -24.62 3.57 1.00
C TRP A 50 -25.12 4.71 1.92
N SER A 51 -25.08 4.50 3.24
CA SER A 51 -25.57 5.45 4.25
C SER A 51 -24.47 5.98 5.18
N GLY A 52 -23.19 5.81 4.81
CA GLY A 52 -22.06 6.26 5.62
C GLY A 52 -22.11 7.77 5.84
N SER A 53 -22.62 8.21 6.99
CA SER A 53 -22.77 9.62 7.35
C SER A 53 -21.53 10.20 8.05
N VAL A 54 -20.63 9.34 8.52
CA VAL A 54 -19.40 9.75 9.24
C VAL A 54 -18.18 9.39 8.40
N GLY A 55 -17.45 10.41 7.97
CA GLY A 55 -16.17 10.26 7.29
C GLY A 55 -15.11 9.84 8.29
N ARG A 56 -14.39 8.76 7.99
CA ARG A 56 -13.26 8.28 8.78
C ARG A 56 -11.94 8.69 8.11
N PRO A 57 -10.94 9.15 8.87
CA PRO A 57 -9.66 9.51 8.29
C PRO A 57 -8.95 8.25 7.75
N ALA A 58 -8.33 8.40 6.58
CA ALA A 58 -7.52 7.37 5.94
C ALA A 58 -6.42 8.02 5.10
N THR A 59 -5.46 7.22 4.65
CA THR A 59 -4.39 7.68 3.79
C THR A 59 -4.52 7.00 2.42
N LEU A 60 -4.66 7.80 1.36
CA LEU A 60 -4.53 7.31 -0.01
C LEU A 60 -3.05 7.19 -0.33
N VAL A 61 -2.57 5.97 -0.54
CA VAL A 61 -1.15 5.70 -0.82
C VAL A 61 -0.86 5.40 -2.29
N TRP A 62 -1.91 5.13 -3.07
CA TRP A 62 -1.79 4.94 -4.52
C TRP A 62 -3.13 5.16 -5.24
N GLU A 63 -3.07 5.76 -6.43
CA GLU A 63 -4.21 5.91 -7.34
C GLU A 63 -3.72 5.78 -8.78
N ARG A 64 -4.38 4.93 -9.57
CA ARG A 64 -4.19 4.89 -11.03
C ARG A 64 -5.37 4.24 -11.73
N ASP A 65 -5.69 4.75 -12.91
CA ASP A 65 -6.74 4.20 -13.80
C ASP A 65 -8.06 4.04 -13.04
N ASN A 66 -8.43 2.81 -12.70
CA ASN A 66 -9.64 2.46 -11.95
C ASN A 66 -9.32 1.71 -10.64
N ALA A 67 -8.16 1.95 -10.03
CA ALA A 67 -7.76 1.31 -8.79
C ALA A 67 -7.17 2.31 -7.79
N LEU A 68 -7.46 2.08 -6.51
CA LEU A 68 -7.00 2.87 -5.38
C LEU A 68 -6.43 1.94 -4.31
N VAL A 69 -5.42 2.42 -3.58
CA VAL A 69 -4.91 1.76 -2.38
C VAL A 69 -5.03 2.70 -1.20
N LEU A 70 -5.72 2.25 -0.15
CA LEU A 70 -5.94 2.97 1.09
C LEU A 70 -5.22 2.31 2.25
N GLU A 71 -4.68 3.13 3.14
CA GLU A 71 -4.29 2.72 4.49
C GLU A 71 -5.30 3.27 5.50
N THR A 72 -5.74 2.43 6.42
CA THR A 72 -6.68 2.79 7.49
C THR A 72 -6.22 2.22 8.81
N THR A 73 -6.70 2.76 9.93
CA THR A 73 -6.48 2.22 11.27
C THR A 73 -7.65 1.39 11.78
N PHE A 74 -8.56 1.00 10.87
CA PHE A 74 -9.75 0.23 11.16
C PHE A 74 -10.05 -0.74 10.02
N PRO A 75 -10.65 -1.89 10.32
CA PRO A 75 -10.94 -2.87 9.29
C PRO A 75 -12.11 -2.43 8.39
N ILE A 76 -12.00 -2.75 7.10
CA ILE A 76 -13.05 -2.64 6.09
C ILE A 76 -13.27 -4.03 5.49
N ALA A 77 -14.54 -4.42 5.31
CA ALA A 77 -14.89 -5.71 4.73
C ALA A 77 -14.61 -5.73 3.21
N GLN A 78 -14.22 -6.89 2.69
CA GLN A 78 -14.19 -7.12 1.25
C GLN A 78 -15.62 -7.03 0.68
N GLY A 79 -15.77 -6.41 -0.49
CA GLY A 79 -17.06 -6.13 -1.12
C GLY A 79 -17.74 -4.86 -0.60
N GLU A 80 -17.19 -4.20 0.43
CA GLU A 80 -17.75 -2.96 0.96
C GLU A 80 -17.65 -1.84 -0.07
N GLN A 81 -18.74 -1.07 -0.22
CA GLN A 81 -18.72 0.15 -1.02
C GLN A 81 -18.12 1.29 -0.21
N VAL A 82 -17.19 2.01 -0.82
CA VAL A 82 -16.44 3.07 -0.17
C VAL A 82 -16.51 4.33 -1.02
N ARG A 83 -16.96 5.42 -0.40
CA ARG A 83 -16.76 6.78 -0.90
C ARG A 83 -15.46 7.32 -0.35
N VAL A 84 -14.59 7.83 -1.21
CA VAL A 84 -13.32 8.45 -0.84
C VAL A 84 -13.37 9.92 -1.22
N ASP A 85 -13.32 10.80 -0.22
CA ASP A 85 -13.26 12.25 -0.41
C ASP A 85 -11.82 12.73 -0.29
N LYS A 86 -11.27 13.21 -1.41
CA LYS A 86 -9.93 13.80 -1.50
C LYS A 86 -10.02 15.31 -1.38
N HIS A 87 -9.32 15.89 -0.41
CA HIS A 87 -9.21 17.34 -0.28
C HIS A 87 -8.06 17.87 -1.14
N LEU A 88 -8.38 18.66 -2.17
CA LEU A 88 -7.44 19.28 -3.11
C LEU A 88 -7.55 20.80 -2.96
N GLY A 89 -6.95 21.34 -1.90
CA GLY A 89 -7.13 22.74 -1.50
C GLY A 89 -8.59 23.01 -1.14
N ASN A 90 -9.25 23.94 -1.84
CA ASN A 90 -10.65 24.30 -1.61
C ASN A 90 -11.65 23.41 -2.37
N ARG A 91 -11.18 22.35 -3.05
CA ARG A 91 -12.03 21.43 -3.80
C ARG A 91 -12.03 20.05 -3.16
N ILE A 92 -13.18 19.39 -3.21
CA ILE A 92 -13.31 17.98 -2.84
C ILE A 92 -13.49 17.18 -4.12
N ARG A 93 -12.63 16.17 -4.35
CA ARG A 93 -12.83 15.17 -5.39
C ARG A 93 -13.30 13.89 -4.72
N THR A 94 -14.53 13.48 -5.04
CA THR A 94 -15.12 12.25 -4.56
C THR A 94 -14.87 11.11 -5.54
N LEU A 95 -14.41 9.97 -5.03
CA LEU A 95 -14.25 8.72 -5.76
C LEU A 95 -15.14 7.65 -5.12
N TRP A 96 -15.69 6.77 -5.94
CA TRP A 96 -16.46 5.61 -5.47
C TRP A 96 -15.73 4.34 -5.87
N GLY A 97 -15.63 3.39 -4.95
CA GLY A 97 -15.04 2.10 -5.24
C GLY A 97 -15.55 1.00 -4.33
N VAL A 98 -15.21 -0.23 -4.69
CA VAL A 98 -15.52 -1.43 -3.92
C VAL A 98 -14.21 -2.04 -3.44
N VAL A 99 -14.14 -2.43 -2.17
CA VAL A 99 -12.97 -3.14 -1.63
C VAL A 99 -12.88 -4.51 -2.30
N VAL A 100 -11.84 -4.73 -3.09
CA VAL A 100 -11.58 -6.03 -3.74
C VAL A 100 -10.69 -6.92 -2.91
N GLU A 101 -9.80 -6.33 -2.10
CA GLU A 101 -8.85 -7.04 -1.25
C GLU A 101 -8.45 -6.15 -0.06
N GLY A 102 -8.10 -6.78 1.06
CA GLY A 102 -7.59 -6.10 2.24
C GLY A 102 -6.63 -6.97 3.04
N ARG A 103 -5.66 -6.35 3.70
CA ARG A 103 -4.69 -7.04 4.56
C ARG A 103 -4.24 -6.15 5.71
N GLU A 104 -3.72 -6.77 6.77
CA GLU A 104 -2.99 -6.03 7.81
C GLU A 104 -1.63 -5.55 7.31
N GLY A 105 -1.15 -4.45 7.90
CA GLY A 105 0.20 -3.95 7.68
C GLY A 105 1.27 -4.99 7.99
N PHE A 106 2.33 -4.99 7.19
CA PHE A 106 3.39 -6.02 7.29
C PHE A 106 4.41 -5.70 8.37
N ARG A 107 4.71 -4.41 8.60
CA ARG A 107 5.73 -4.03 9.58
C ARG A 107 5.18 -4.15 10.98
N GLU A 108 6.08 -4.46 11.92
CA GLU A 108 5.73 -4.50 13.34
C GLU A 108 5.12 -3.17 13.81
N GLY A 109 5.69 -2.04 13.37
CA GLY A 109 5.13 -0.72 13.65
C GLY A 109 3.75 -0.46 13.03
N ASP A 110 3.43 -1.11 11.91
CA ASP A 110 2.12 -0.98 11.27
C ASP A 110 1.08 -1.80 12.04
N ARG A 111 1.43 -3.01 12.46
CA ARG A 111 0.59 -3.87 13.30
C ARG A 111 0.30 -3.23 14.66
N GLN A 112 1.31 -2.64 15.29
CA GLN A 112 1.15 -1.92 16.55
C GLN A 112 0.18 -0.72 16.43
N LYS A 113 0.15 -0.08 15.26
CA LYS A 113 -0.76 1.04 14.95
C LYS A 113 -2.12 0.58 14.42
N GLY A 114 -2.33 -0.72 14.23
CA GLY A 114 -3.54 -1.28 13.65
C GLY A 114 -3.75 -0.85 12.19
N ILE A 115 -2.67 -0.67 11.42
CA ILE A 115 -2.77 -0.27 10.01
C ILE A 115 -3.25 -1.46 9.18
N HIS A 116 -4.24 -1.19 8.34
CA HIS A 116 -4.77 -2.08 7.32
C HIS A 116 -4.61 -1.43 5.95
N VAL A 117 -4.28 -2.24 4.94
CA VAL A 117 -4.13 -1.81 3.54
C VAL A 117 -5.25 -2.43 2.71
N TYR A 118 -5.93 -1.61 1.92
CA TYR A 118 -7.08 -2.00 1.11
C TYR A 118 -6.90 -1.61 -0.36
N TRP A 119 -7.21 -2.53 -1.26
CA TRP A 119 -7.31 -2.29 -2.70
C TRP A 119 -8.76 -2.11 -3.06
N LEU A 120 -9.05 -1.00 -3.73
CA LEU A 120 -10.39 -0.67 -4.21
C LEU A 120 -10.37 -0.63 -5.73
N GLN A 121 -11.43 -1.20 -6.32
CA GLN A 121 -11.74 -0.99 -7.73
C GLN A 121 -12.71 0.19 -7.84
N VAL A 122 -12.31 1.22 -8.57
CA VAL A 122 -13.12 2.42 -8.82
C VAL A 122 -14.25 2.09 -9.77
N SER A 123 -15.46 2.47 -9.39
CA SER A 123 -16.64 2.37 -10.25
C SER A 123 -16.92 3.75 -10.87
N ASN A 124 -16.84 3.85 -12.19
CA ASN A 124 -17.19 5.08 -12.93
C ASN A 124 -18.71 5.35 -12.98
N ASN A 125 -19.54 4.42 -12.48
CA ASN A 125 -20.95 4.70 -12.21
C ASN A 125 -21.05 5.48 -10.89
N GLN A 126 -20.99 6.81 -10.99
CA GLN A 126 -21.75 7.63 -10.05
C GLN A 126 -23.24 7.30 -10.23
N PRO A 127 -24.05 7.24 -9.15
CA PRO A 127 -25.49 7.40 -9.28
C PRO A 127 -25.84 8.79 -9.83
#